data_AF-A0A644WXI1-F1
#
_entry.id   AF-A0A644WXI1-F1
#
_cell.length_a   1.000
_cell.length_b   1.000
_cell.length_c   1.000
_cell.angle_alpha   90.00
_cell.angle_beta   90.00
_cell.angle_gamma   90.00
#
_symmetry.space_group_name_H-M   'P 1'
#
loop_
_entity.id
_entity.type
_entity.pdbx_description
1 polymer ?
#
loop_
_entity_poly.entity_id
_entity_poly.type
_entity_poly.pdbx_seq_one_letter_code
_entity_poly.pdbx_strand_id
1 'polypeptide(L)'
;MEIKNKTWSILAIIFSTITLISISIYFLGYINLNFVIVILGLSQLFSGISQIELANRINSNPVRKRNKNVGILLVIIGCIISTMSIVEILQ
;
A
#
# COMPACT_ATOMS: atom_id res chain seq x y z
N MET A 1 -4.24 -3.82 25.17
CA MET A 1 -3.98 -2.85 24.09
C MET A 1 -4.42 -3.52 22.79
N GLU A 2 -5.47 -3.01 22.14
CA GLU A 2 -6.24 -3.74 21.10
C GLU A 2 -5.38 -4.20 19.92
N ILE A 3 -5.20 -5.52 19.79
CA ILE A 3 -4.38 -6.16 18.75
C ILE A 3 -5.00 -5.99 17.35
N LYS A 4 -6.33 -5.84 17.27
CA LYS A 4 -7.09 -5.63 16.03
C LYS A 4 -6.77 -4.30 15.33
N ASN A 5 -6.19 -3.36 16.07
CA ASN A 5 -5.99 -1.96 15.69
C ASN A 5 -4.60 -1.67 15.10
N LYS A 6 -3.72 -2.67 14.99
CA LYS A 6 -2.38 -2.54 14.39
C LYS A 6 -2.16 -3.40 13.14
N THR A 7 -3.11 -4.28 12.81
CA THR A 7 -2.96 -5.26 11.74
C THR A 7 -2.65 -4.59 10.39
N TRP A 8 -3.37 -3.52 10.05
CA TRP A 8 -3.15 -2.81 8.78
C TRP A 8 -1.80 -2.10 8.72
N SER A 9 -1.35 -1.49 9.81
CA SER A 9 -0.03 -0.88 9.87
C SER A 9 1.10 -1.92 9.76
N ILE A 10 0.92 -3.09 10.37
CA ILE A 10 1.88 -4.20 10.25
C ILE A 10 1.91 -4.71 8.80
N LEU A 11 0.74 -4.92 8.17
CA LEU A 11 0.65 -5.32 6.77
C LEU A 11 1.29 -4.30 5.83
N ALA A 12 1.07 -3.00 6.08
CA ALA A 12 1.71 -1.93 5.30
C ALA A 12 3.24 -2.02 5.38
N ILE A 13 3.80 -2.20 6.57
CA ILE A 13 5.26 -2.35 6.76
C ILE A 13 5.78 -3.59 6.03
N ILE A 14 5.10 -4.74 6.16
CA ILE A 14 5.49 -5.98 5.51
C ILE A 14 5.50 -5.80 3.99
N PHE A 15 4.41 -5.30 3.41
CA PHE A 15 4.30 -5.11 1.96
C PHE A 15 5.26 -4.04 1.42
N SER A 16 5.51 -2.96 2.17
CA SER A 16 6.54 -1.98 1.79
C SER A 16 7.94 -2.60 1.79
N THR A 17 8.25 -3.45 2.77
CA THR A 17 9.53 -4.17 2.83
C THR A 17 9.66 -5.14 1.65
N ILE A 18 8.62 -5.91 1.37
CA ILE A 18 8.58 -6.81 0.20
C ILE A 18 8.75 -6.00 -1.09
N THR A 19 8.10 -4.83 -1.21
CA THR A 19 8.24 -3.96 -2.39
C THR A 19 9.70 -3.57 -2.62
N LEU A 20 10.42 -3.15 -1.58
CA LEU A 20 11.84 -2.77 -1.69
C LEU A 20 12.73 -3.96 -2.10
N ILE A 21 12.45 -5.14 -1.54
CA ILE A 21 13.15 -6.38 -1.91
C ILE A 21 12.87 -6.71 -3.38
N SER A 22 11.60 -6.66 -3.81
CA SER A 22 11.20 -6.90 -5.19
C SER A 22 11.85 -5.92 -6.16
N ILE A 23 11.90 -4.63 -5.85
CA ILE A 23 12.63 -3.63 -6.67
C ILE A 23 14.10 -4.04 -6.83
N SER A 24 14.75 -4.45 -5.74
CA SER A 24 16.16 -4.86 -5.76
C SER A 24 16.37 -6.10 -6.64
N ILE A 25 15.49 -7.10 -6.50
CA ILE A 25 15.52 -8.34 -7.30
C ILE A 25 15.23 -8.06 -8.78
N TYR A 26 14.38 -7.09 -9.10
CA TYR A 26 14.12 -6.64 -10.46
C TYR A 26 15.37 -6.02 -11.11
N PHE A 27 16.09 -5.16 -10.40
CA PHE A 27 17.35 -4.60 -10.92
C PHE A 27 18.44 -5.66 -11.14
N LEU A 28 18.38 -6.78 -10.42
CA LEU A 28 19.23 -7.95 -10.64
C LEU A 28 18.75 -8.84 -11.81
N GLY A 29 17.61 -8.53 -12.43
CA GLY A 29 17.07 -9.24 -13.60
C GLY A 29 16.33 -10.54 -13.29
N TYR A 30 16.01 -10.82 -12.02
CA TYR A 30 15.39 -12.10 -11.64
C TYR A 30 13.86 -12.12 -11.72
N ILE A 31 13.20 -10.95 -11.71
CA ILE A 31 11.74 -10.84 -11.75
C ILE A 31 11.29 -9.78 -12.75
N ASN A 32 10.07 -9.94 -13.27
CA ASN A 32 9.47 -8.97 -14.20
C ASN A 32 9.01 -7.71 -13.45
N LEU A 33 9.14 -6.54 -14.10
CA LEU A 33 8.63 -5.27 -13.59
C LEU A 33 7.15 -5.34 -13.22
N ASN A 34 6.32 -6.03 -14.00
CA ASN A 34 4.88 -6.14 -13.75
C ASN A 34 4.60 -6.75 -12.37
N PHE A 35 5.41 -7.72 -11.94
CA PHE A 35 5.32 -8.32 -10.61
C PHE A 35 5.67 -7.32 -9.49
N VAL A 36 6.71 -6.50 -9.70
CA VAL A 36 7.08 -5.42 -8.77
C VAL A 36 5.95 -4.41 -8.64
N ILE A 37 5.33 -4.04 -9.76
CA ILE A 37 4.24 -3.05 -9.79
C ILE A 37 3.00 -3.60 -9.07
N VAL A 38 2.66 -4.88 -9.21
CA VAL A 38 1.58 -5.52 -8.42
C VAL A 38 1.84 -5.40 -6.92
N ILE A 39 3.05 -5.75 -6.48
CA ILE A 39 3.45 -5.69 -5.06
C ILE A 39 3.41 -4.23 -4.55
N LEU A 40 3.87 -3.29 -5.38
CA LEU A 40 3.81 -1.87 -5.08
C LEU A 40 2.36 -1.40 -4.92
N GLY A 41 1.45 -1.79 -5.81
CA GLY A 41 0.03 -1.47 -5.70
C GLY A 41 -0.60 -2.01 -4.41
N LEU A 42 -0.26 -3.25 -4.02
CA LEU A 42 -0.66 -3.83 -2.73
C LEU A 42 -0.10 -3.04 -1.54
N SER A 43 1.17 -2.62 -1.61
CA SER A 43 1.77 -1.77 -0.56
C SER A 43 1.05 -0.42 -0.41
N GLN A 44 0.64 0.19 -1.53
CA GLN A 44 -0.16 1.43 -1.50
C GLN A 44 -1.55 1.20 -0.91
N LEU A 45 -2.20 0.07 -1.23
CA LEU A 45 -3.50 -0.30 -0.65
C LEU A 45 -3.41 -0.42 0.88
N PHE A 46 -2.48 -1.21 1.40
CA PHE A 46 -2.34 -1.39 2.85
C PHE A 46 -1.88 -0.12 3.56
N SER A 47 -0.98 0.67 2.95
CA SER A 47 -0.60 1.98 3.49
C SER A 47 -1.77 2.94 3.52
N GLY A 48 -2.61 2.96 2.48
CA GLY A 48 -3.81 3.79 2.42
C GLY A 48 -4.82 3.43 3.49
N ILE A 49 -5.12 2.13 3.67
CA ILE A 49 -6.01 1.63 4.73
C ILE A 49 -5.46 2.00 6.11
N SER A 50 -4.15 1.79 6.35
CA SER A 50 -3.48 2.17 7.59
C SER A 50 -3.60 3.67 7.88
N GLN A 51 -3.47 4.54 6.87
CA GLN A 51 -3.64 5.99 7.03
C GLN A 51 -5.09 6.41 7.33
N ILE A 52 -6.08 5.76 6.70
CA ILE A 52 -7.51 6.01 6.99
C ILE A 52 -7.82 5.60 8.43
N GLU A 53 -7.31 4.44 8.87
CA GLU A 53 -7.48 3.96 10.23
C GLU A 53 -6.82 4.90 11.24
N LEU A 54 -5.60 5.36 10.96
CA LEU A 54 -4.89 6.33 11.80
C LEU A 54 -5.68 7.64 11.89
N ALA A 55 -6.23 8.13 10.78
CA ALA A 55 -7.06 9.33 10.76
C ALA A 55 -8.27 9.22 11.69
N ASN A 56 -8.94 8.06 11.71
CA ASN A 56 -10.11 7.83 12.56
C ASN A 56 -9.79 7.89 14.07
N ARG A 57 -8.52 7.74 14.47
CA ARG A 57 -8.07 7.82 15.87
C ARG A 57 -7.59 9.21 16.28
N ILE A 58 -7.40 10.13 15.34
CA ILE A 58 -6.86 11.46 15.61
C ILE A 58 -8.01 12.42 15.98
N ASN A 59 -7.92 13.01 17.18
CA ASN A 59 -8.89 14.00 17.66
C ASN A 59 -8.74 15.37 16.97
N SER A 60 -7.56 15.68 16.43
CA SER A 60 -7.32 16.91 15.68
C SER A 60 -8.01 16.88 14.31
N ASN A 61 -9.07 17.66 14.17
CA ASN A 61 -9.88 17.74 12.94
C ASN A 61 -9.06 18.02 11.65
N PRO A 62 -8.09 18.96 11.63
CA PRO A 62 -7.29 19.20 10.42
C PRO A 62 -6.36 18.04 10.07
N VAL A 63 -5.70 17.45 11.08
CA VAL A 63 -4.78 16.31 10.87
C VAL A 63 -5.55 15.06 10.44
N ARG A 64 -6.72 14.81 11.05
CA ARG A 64 -7.64 13.74 10.66
C ARG A 64 -8.06 13.86 9.19
N LYS A 65 -8.53 15.04 8.76
CA LYS A 65 -8.98 15.24 7.37
C LYS A 65 -7.85 15.03 6.37
N ARG A 66 -6.65 15.52 6.67
CA ARG A 66 -5.46 15.32 5.83
C ARG A 66 -5.11 13.84 5.71
N ASN A 67 -4.95 13.13 6.82
CA ASN A 67 -4.55 11.71 6.80
C ASN A 67 -5.62 10.84 6.12
N LYS A 68 -6.91 11.15 6.32
CA LYS A 68 -8.00 10.45 5.62
C LYS A 68 -7.93 10.66 4.11
N ASN A 69 -7.72 11.90 3.65
CA ASN A 69 -7.60 12.18 2.22
C ASN A 69 -6.39 11.49 1.58
N VAL A 70 -5.23 11.53 2.24
CA VAL A 70 -4.02 10.84 1.76
C VAL A 70 -4.28 9.34 1.70
N GLY A 71 -4.87 8.76 2.74
CA GLY A 71 -5.20 7.34 2.75
C GLY A 71 -6.15 6.92 1.61
N ILE A 72 -7.20 7.71 1.33
CA ILE A 72 -8.11 7.47 0.20
C ILE A 72 -7.37 7.53 -1.14
N LEU A 73 -6.50 8.54 -1.33
CA LEU A 73 -5.70 8.66 -2.56
C LEU A 73 -4.80 7.45 -2.77
N LEU A 74 -4.14 6.97 -1.70
CA LEU A 74 -3.28 5.79 -1.76
C LEU A 74 -4.06 4.53 -2.11
N VAL A 75 -5.27 4.35 -1.56
CA VAL A 75 -6.15 3.22 -1.92
C VAL A 75 -6.53 3.27 -3.39
N ILE A 76 -6.93 4.44 -3.91
CA ILE A 76 -7.30 4.60 -5.31
C ILE A 76 -6.12 4.28 -6.23
N ILE A 77 -4.94 4.85 -5.95
CA ILE A 77 -3.71 4.62 -6.72
C ILE A 77 -3.34 3.14 -6.67
N GLY A 78 -3.37 2.53 -5.49
CA GLY A 78 -3.09 1.11 -5.30
C GLY A 78 -4.03 0.21 -6.11
N CYS A 79 -5.34 0.48 -6.10
CA CYS A 79 -6.31 -0.26 -6.91
C CYS A 79 -6.03 -0.14 -8.41
N ILE A 80 -5.77 1.08 -8.91
CA ILE A 80 -5.50 1.31 -10.34
C ILE A 80 -4.25 0.55 -10.77
N ILE A 81 -3.14 0.75 -10.06
CA ILE A 81 -1.85 0.14 -10.38
C ILE A 81 -1.94 -1.39 -10.33
N SER A 82 -2.49 -1.95 -9.24
CA SER A 82 -2.63 -3.40 -9.12
C SER A 82 -3.51 -3.99 -10.22
N THR A 83 -4.63 -3.34 -10.57
CA THR A 83 -5.54 -3.86 -11.61
C THR A 83 -4.88 -3.83 -12.98
N MET A 84 -4.23 -2.72 -13.34
CA MET A 84 -3.53 -2.59 -14.63
C MET A 84 -2.44 -3.65 -14.77
N SER A 85 -1.60 -3.83 -13.76
CA SER A 85 -0.51 -4.80 -13.82
C SER A 85 -1.00 -6.25 -13.80
N ILE A 86 -2.10 -6.55 -13.11
CA ILE A 86 -2.71 -7.89 -13.17
C ILE A 86 -3.20 -8.17 -14.60
N VAL A 87 -3.86 -7.22 -15.25
CA VAL A 87 -4.32 -7.36 -16.64
C VAL A 87 -3.12 -7.61 -17.58
N GLU A 88 -2.04 -6.86 -17.42
CA GLU A 88 -0.81 -7.06 -18.22
C GLU A 88 -0.10 -8.40 -17.95
N ILE A 89 -0.26 -9.00 -16.76
CA ILE A 89 0.30 -10.34 -16.47
C ILE A 89 -0.57 -11.45 -17.11
N LEU A 90 -1.86 -11.21 -17.29
CA LEU A 90 -2.83 -12.16 -17.83
C LEU A 90 -2.88 -12.17 -19.37
N GLN A 91 -2.35 -11.14 -20.02
CA GLN A 91 -2.27 -11.00 -21.49
C GLN A 91 -0.95 -11.58 -22.02
#